data_AF-A0A7C7D110-F1
#
_entry.id   AF-A0A7C7D110-F1
#
_cell.length_a   1.000
_cell.length_b   1.000
_cell.length_c   1.000
_cell.angle_alpha   90.00
_cell.angle_beta   90.00
_cell.angle_gamma   90.00
#
_symmetry.space_group_name_H-M   'P 1'
#
loop_
_entity.id
_entity.type
_entity.pdbx_description
1 polymer ?
#
loop_
_entity_poly.entity_id
_entity_poly.type
_entity_poly.pdbx_seq_one_letter_code
_entity_poly.pdbx_strand_id
1 'polypeptide(L)'
;MIILQGYVSFLGFGDYSVIGKDYLETGFAPYAVAIHIVYFANDKSLRVHHFVSDSNEDIKNPAKKFYQAVKKLAKWCDKNDTMQTMGLKVFLGHYKNQTYPGLGSVKKLSLMHHLELVSKYLKEVE
;
A
#
# COMPACT_ATOMS: atom_id res chain seq x y z
N MET A 1 -9.90 -8.78 0.23
CA MET A 1 -11.07 -7.88 0.15
C MET A 1 -12.20 -8.61 -0.55
N ILE A 2 -13.33 -8.78 0.13
CA ILE A 2 -14.59 -9.23 -0.49
C ILE A 2 -15.55 -8.04 -0.41
N ILE A 3 -16.08 -7.63 -1.56
CA ILE A 3 -17.20 -6.69 -1.62
C ILE A 3 -18.45 -7.56 -1.57
N LEU A 4 -19.25 -7.44 -0.51
CA LEU A 4 -20.51 -8.16 -0.37
C LEU A 4 -21.63 -7.25 -0.84
N GLN A 5 -22.29 -7.63 -1.93
CA GLN A 5 -23.53 -7.00 -2.39
C GLN A 5 -24.69 -7.92 -2.01
N GLY A 6 -25.45 -7.53 -0.98
CA GLY A 6 -26.64 -8.25 -0.53
C GLY A 6 -27.92 -7.66 -1.10
N TYR A 7 -28.96 -8.48 -1.25
CA TYR A 7 -30.30 -8.11 -1.74
C TYR A 7 -31.09 -7.15 -0.83
N VAL A 8 -30.50 -6.68 0.26
CA VAL A 8 -31.02 -5.64 1.15
C VAL A 8 -29.91 -4.60 1.35
N SER A 9 -30.23 -3.32 1.12
CA SER A 9 -29.34 -2.18 0.89
C SER A 9 -28.29 -1.91 1.98
N PHE A 10 -27.21 -2.68 2.00
CA PHE A 10 -25.99 -2.37 2.73
C PHE A 10 -24.78 -2.61 1.82
N LEU A 11 -24.05 -1.53 1.47
CA LEU A 11 -22.72 -1.64 0.92
C LEU A 11 -21.74 -1.83 2.09
N GLY A 12 -21.13 -3.00 2.18
CA GLY A 12 -20.11 -3.32 3.17
C GLY A 12 -18.84 -3.85 2.52
N PHE A 13 -17.68 -3.52 3.11
CA PHE A 13 -16.42 -4.15 2.78
C PHE A 13 -15.87 -4.88 4.01
N GLY A 14 -15.32 -6.07 3.80
CA GLY A 14 -14.58 -6.81 4.84
C GLY A 14 -13.13 -6.99 4.41
N ASP A 15 -12.19 -6.59 5.27
CA ASP A 15 -10.79 -7.00 5.14
C ASP A 15 -10.58 -8.27 5.96
N TYR A 16 -10.46 -9.41 5.28
CA TYR A 16 -10.11 -10.67 5.92
C TYR A 16 -8.58 -10.71 6.08
N SER A 17 -8.10 -10.38 7.26
CA SER A 17 -6.70 -10.62 7.60
C SER A 17 -6.54 -12.12 7.81
N VAL A 18 -5.92 -12.82 6.85
CA VAL A 18 -5.54 -14.23 7.01
C VAL A 18 -4.36 -14.29 7.96
N ILE A 19 -4.60 -14.06 9.25
CA ILE A 19 -3.59 -14.24 10.29
C ILE A 19 -3.48 -15.76 10.54
N GLY A 20 -2.67 -16.43 9.73
CA GLY A 20 -2.31 -17.84 9.95
C GLY A 20 -1.07 -18.02 10.83
N LYS A 21 -0.48 -16.94 11.34
CA LYS A 21 0.76 -16.96 12.15
C LYS A 21 0.68 -15.98 13.31
N ASP A 22 1.33 -16.34 14.41
CA ASP A 22 1.41 -15.51 15.62
C ASP A 22 2.03 -14.13 15.34
N TYR A 23 1.56 -13.14 16.09
CA TYR A 23 2.15 -11.80 16.11
C TYR A 23 3.59 -11.89 16.62
N LEU A 24 4.54 -11.49 15.79
CA LEU A 24 5.95 -11.34 16.17
C LEU A 24 6.23 -9.84 16.33
N GLU A 25 6.73 -9.44 17.49
CA GLU A 25 7.17 -8.05 17.76
C GLU A 25 8.28 -7.60 16.81
N THR A 26 9.07 -8.53 16.30
CA THR A 26 10.18 -8.26 15.39
C THR A 26 9.91 -8.83 14.00
N GLY A 27 10.19 -8.02 12.99
CA GLY A 27 10.22 -8.49 11.61
C GLY A 27 11.55 -9.18 11.30
N PHE A 28 11.53 -10.14 10.37
CA PHE A 28 12.76 -10.68 9.79
C PHE A 28 13.42 -9.66 8.86
N ALA A 29 14.75 -9.70 8.75
CA ALA A 29 15.46 -8.88 7.78
C ALA A 29 15.05 -9.30 6.35
N PRO A 30 14.43 -8.41 5.56
CA PRO A 30 13.82 -8.83 4.31
C PRO A 30 14.85 -8.94 3.18
N TYR A 31 14.74 -10.01 2.39
CA TYR A 31 15.43 -10.11 1.10
C TYR A 31 14.92 -9.06 0.12
N ALA A 32 13.61 -8.74 0.14
CA ALA A 32 13.03 -7.70 -0.70
C ALA A 32 12.10 -6.78 0.11
N VAL A 33 12.10 -5.49 -0.20
CA VAL A 33 11.10 -4.55 0.31
C VAL A 33 10.00 -4.40 -0.75
N ALA A 34 8.77 -4.70 -0.34
CA ALA A 34 7.58 -4.54 -1.18
C ALA A 34 6.67 -3.44 -0.61
N ILE A 35 6.13 -2.61 -1.51
CA ILE A 35 5.07 -1.64 -1.21
C ILE A 35 3.84 -2.06 -2.03
N HIS A 36 2.71 -2.25 -1.36
CA HIS A 36 1.44 -2.60 -1.99
C HIS A 36 0.51 -1.41 -1.92
N ILE A 37 0.10 -0.89 -3.07
CA ILE A 37 -0.83 0.23 -3.17
C ILE A 37 -2.10 -0.26 -3.85
N VAL A 38 -3.22 -0.02 -3.19
CA VAL A 38 -4.56 -0.34 -3.71
C VAL A 38 -5.01 0.87 -4.53
N TYR A 39 -5.71 0.66 -5.64
CA TYR A 39 -6.18 1.78 -6.47
C TYR A 39 -7.41 1.38 -7.27
N PHE A 40 -8.24 2.36 -7.64
CA PHE A 40 -9.30 2.16 -8.61
C PHE A 40 -8.73 2.32 -10.02
N ALA A 41 -8.93 1.32 -10.88
CA ALA A 41 -8.63 1.44 -12.29
C ALA A 41 -9.75 2.20 -13.04
N ASN A 42 -9.50 2.53 -14.31
CA ASN A 42 -10.47 3.28 -15.13
C ASN A 42 -11.84 2.59 -15.26
N ASP A 43 -11.87 1.26 -15.17
CA ASP A 43 -13.09 0.44 -15.18
C ASP A 43 -13.79 0.37 -13.80
N LYS A 44 -13.34 1.19 -12.83
CA LYS A 44 -13.78 1.23 -11.43
C LYS A 44 -13.52 -0.06 -10.65
N SER A 45 -12.74 -1.00 -11.18
CA SER A 45 -12.29 -2.16 -10.42
C SER A 45 -11.22 -1.76 -9.40
N LEU A 46 -11.30 -2.30 -8.18
CA LEU A 46 -10.24 -2.11 -7.20
C LEU A 46 -9.12 -3.13 -7.46
N ARG A 47 -7.90 -2.61 -7.65
CA ARG A 47 -6.71 -3.39 -7.98
C ARG A 47 -5.60 -3.11 -6.98
N VAL A 48 -4.60 -3.99 -6.94
CA VAL A 48 -3.38 -3.81 -6.14
C VAL A 48 -2.19 -3.74 -7.07
N HIS A 49 -1.37 -2.69 -6.93
CA HIS A 49 -0.06 -2.61 -7.56
C HIS A 49 1.03 -3.02 -6.55
N HIS A 50 1.87 -3.96 -6.96
CA HIS A 50 3.00 -4.46 -6.17
C HIS A 50 4.30 -3.80 -6.66
N PHE A 51 4.98 -3.05 -5.78
CA PHE A 51 6.28 -2.44 -6.06
C PHE A 51 7.37 -3.11 -5.23
N VAL A 52 8.28 -3.84 -5.87
CA VAL A 52 9.36 -4.57 -5.21
C VAL A 52 10.70 -3.87 -5.44
N SER A 53 11.60 -3.90 -4.46
CA SER A 53 13.01 -3.52 -4.62
C SER A 53 13.71 -4.30 -5.74
N ASP A 54 14.83 -3.77 -6.23
CA ASP A 54 15.62 -4.40 -7.31
C ASP A 54 16.69 -5.35 -6.74
N SER A 55 17.44 -4.90 -5.72
CA SER A 55 18.50 -5.70 -5.10
C SER A 55 17.92 -6.60 -4.02
N ASN A 56 17.69 -7.87 -4.35
CA ASN A 56 16.97 -8.83 -3.51
C ASN A 56 17.78 -10.09 -3.15
N GLU A 57 19.10 -10.07 -3.39
CA GLU A 57 19.99 -11.23 -3.28
C GLU A 57 20.44 -11.52 -1.84
N ASP A 58 20.42 -10.50 -0.97
CA ASP A 58 20.80 -10.61 0.44
C ASP A 58 19.80 -9.85 1.34
N ILE A 59 20.04 -9.76 2.65
CA ILE A 59 19.19 -9.01 3.60
C ILE A 59 19.71 -7.59 3.90
N LYS A 60 20.80 -7.16 3.26
CA LYS A 60 21.51 -5.94 3.62
C LYS A 60 20.79 -4.70 3.10
N ASN A 61 21.04 -3.57 3.76
CA ASN A 61 20.63 -2.23 3.32
C ASN A 61 19.13 -2.10 2.97
N PRO A 62 18.22 -2.33 3.93
CA PRO A 62 16.77 -2.21 3.71
C PRO A 62 16.34 -0.80 3.28
N ALA A 63 17.09 0.24 3.67
CA ALA A 63 16.85 1.61 3.23
C ALA A 63 17.00 1.77 1.70
N LYS A 64 18.08 1.22 1.11
CA LYS A 64 18.29 1.21 -0.35
C LYS A 64 17.16 0.46 -1.06
N LYS A 65 16.74 -0.69 -0.53
CA LYS A 65 15.65 -1.49 -1.09
C LYS A 65 14.32 -0.75 -1.04
N PHE A 66 14.01 -0.13 0.10
CA PHE A 66 12.86 0.76 0.21
C PHE A 66 12.91 1.87 -0.83
N TYR A 67 14.07 2.52 -1.01
CA TYR A 67 14.21 3.60 -1.98
C TYR A 67 13.95 3.13 -3.43
N GLN A 68 14.41 1.94 -3.80
CA GLN A 68 14.09 1.33 -5.10
C GLN A 68 12.58 1.11 -5.28
N ALA A 69 11.91 0.54 -4.28
CA ALA A 69 10.47 0.30 -4.32
C ALA A 69 9.66 1.61 -4.37
N VAL A 70 9.96 2.58 -3.50
CA VAL A 70 9.23 3.86 -3.44
C VAL A 70 9.48 4.73 -4.67
N LYS A 71 10.65 4.62 -5.31
CA LYS A 71 10.92 5.25 -6.60
C LYS A 71 10.03 4.70 -7.71
N LYS A 72 9.78 3.39 -7.73
CA LYS A 72 8.84 2.77 -8.68
C LYS A 72 7.41 3.25 -8.42
N LEU A 73 7.01 3.34 -7.16
CA LEU A 73 5.72 3.92 -6.76
C LEU A 73 5.58 5.37 -7.25
N ALA A 74 6.55 6.24 -6.96
CA ALA A 74 6.48 7.65 -7.36
C ALA A 74 6.35 7.82 -8.87
N LYS A 75 7.18 7.11 -9.65
CA LYS A 75 7.09 7.09 -11.12
C LYS A 75 5.75 6.57 -11.64
N TRP A 76 5.12 5.64 -10.93
CA TRP A 76 3.80 5.14 -11.31
C TRP A 76 2.72 6.17 -11.01
N CYS A 77 2.77 6.84 -9.86
CA CYS A 77 1.87 7.97 -9.54
C CYS A 77 2.01 9.15 -10.50
N ASP A 78 3.21 9.44 -11.01
CA ASP A 78 3.39 10.51 -12.01
C ASP A 78 2.68 10.21 -13.34
N LYS A 79 2.43 8.93 -13.63
CA LYS A 79 1.83 8.45 -14.89
C LYS A 79 0.34 8.12 -14.78
N ASN A 80 -0.17 7.96 -13.57
CA ASN A 80 -1.53 7.50 -13.31
C ASN A 80 -2.22 8.49 -12.39
N ASP A 81 -3.44 8.90 -12.73
CA ASP A 81 -4.24 9.75 -11.86
C ASP A 81 -4.76 8.93 -10.67
N THR A 82 -3.95 8.84 -9.62
CA THR A 82 -4.27 8.08 -8.42
C THR A 82 -4.87 9.01 -7.39
N MET A 83 -5.99 8.59 -6.79
CA MET A 83 -6.61 9.31 -5.67
C MET A 83 -5.58 9.54 -4.55
N GLN A 84 -5.36 10.81 -4.22
CA GLN A 84 -4.34 11.20 -3.26
C GLN A 84 -4.82 10.93 -1.83
N THR A 85 -4.10 10.08 -1.10
CA THR A 85 -4.33 9.82 0.33
C THR A 85 -3.15 10.31 1.18
N MET A 86 -3.35 10.51 2.47
CA MET A 86 -2.29 10.83 3.41
C MET A 86 -1.17 9.78 3.37
N GLY A 87 -1.52 8.49 3.31
CA GLY A 87 -0.54 7.40 3.25
C GLY A 87 0.35 7.50 2.01
N LEU A 88 -0.26 7.78 0.86
CA LEU A 88 0.46 7.96 -0.39
C LEU A 88 1.34 9.22 -0.37
N LYS A 89 0.82 10.35 0.12
CA LYS A 89 1.57 11.60 0.26
C LYS A 89 2.83 11.42 1.11
N VAL A 90 2.74 10.69 2.22
CA VAL A 90 3.90 10.41 3.07
C VAL A 90 4.92 9.53 2.37
N PHE A 91 4.50 8.50 1.61
CA PHE A 91 5.42 7.72 0.77
C PHE A 91 6.17 8.60 -0.24
N LEU A 92 5.46 9.47 -0.95
CA LEU A 92 6.05 10.39 -1.92
C LEU A 92 6.98 11.41 -1.25
N GLY A 93 6.66 11.84 -0.03
CA GLY A 93 7.54 12.64 0.82
C GLY A 93 8.85 11.94 1.15
N HIS A 94 8.80 10.65 1.53
CA HIS A 94 10.00 9.85 1.77
C HIS A 94 10.85 9.68 0.50
N TYR A 95 10.22 9.48 -0.66
CA TYR A 95 10.93 9.45 -1.94
C TYR A 95 11.64 10.77 -2.23
N LYS A 96 10.94 11.91 -2.13
CA LYS A 96 11.47 13.25 -2.39
C LYS A 96 12.62 13.61 -1.45
N ASN A 97 12.47 13.30 -0.16
CA ASN A 97 13.43 13.65 0.87
C ASN A 97 14.53 12.59 1.05
N GLN A 98 14.48 11.48 0.30
CA GLN A 98 15.40 10.34 0.40
C GLN A 98 15.52 9.78 1.82
N THR A 99 14.41 9.73 2.56
CA THR A 99 14.36 9.21 3.93
C THR A 99 13.74 7.82 3.97
N TYR A 100 14.16 7.00 4.94
CA TYR A 100 13.64 5.66 5.16
C TYR A 100 12.88 5.60 6.49
N PRO A 101 11.55 5.32 6.48
CA PRO A 101 10.75 5.36 7.71
C PRO A 101 10.76 4.06 8.52
N GLY A 102 11.50 3.04 8.09
CA GLY A 102 11.45 1.70 8.68
C GLY A 102 10.33 0.81 8.14
N LEU A 103 10.50 -0.51 8.19
CA LEU A 103 9.57 -1.49 7.62
C LEU A 103 8.17 -1.44 8.24
N GLY A 104 8.07 -1.24 9.55
CA GLY A 104 6.79 -1.10 10.25
C GLY A 104 5.98 0.08 9.71
N SER A 105 6.64 1.20 9.48
CA SER A 105 6.02 2.38 8.88
C SER A 105 5.57 2.14 7.44
N VAL A 106 6.33 1.38 6.63
CA VAL A 106 5.90 1.02 5.26
C VAL A 106 4.55 0.28 5.28
N LYS A 107 4.38 -0.69 6.18
CA LYS A 107 3.11 -1.39 6.35
C LYS A 107 2.00 -0.45 6.84
N LYS A 108 2.30 0.38 7.85
CA LYS A 108 1.37 1.38 8.39
C LYS A 108 0.86 2.34 7.32
N LEU A 109 1.75 2.86 6.48
CA LEU A 109 1.40 3.79 5.40
C LEU A 109 0.55 3.12 4.31
N SER A 110 0.83 1.85 3.99
CA SER A 110 0.04 1.08 3.03
C SER A 110 -1.40 0.86 3.54
N LEU A 111 -1.56 0.53 4.83
CA LEU A 111 -2.87 0.39 5.48
C LEU A 111 -3.60 1.74 5.56
N MET A 112 -2.89 2.81 5.93
CA MET A 112 -3.46 4.16 6.00
C MET A 112 -3.98 4.61 4.62
N HIS A 113 -3.22 4.34 3.56
CA HIS A 113 -3.67 4.59 2.20
C HIS A 113 -4.92 3.79 1.84
N HIS A 114 -4.94 2.47 2.13
CA HIS A 114 -6.09 1.61 1.87
C HIS A 114 -7.37 2.14 2.56
N LEU A 115 -7.30 2.37 3.88
CA LEU A 115 -8.46 2.79 4.66
C LEU A 115 -9.02 4.14 4.19
N GLU A 116 -8.13 5.09 3.89
CA GLU A 116 -8.55 6.40 3.38
C GLU A 116 -9.14 6.31 1.96
N LEU A 117 -8.57 5.48 1.08
CA LEU A 117 -9.07 5.26 -0.28
C LEU A 117 -10.51 4.69 -0.25
N VAL A 118 -10.74 3.65 0.57
CA VAL A 118 -12.06 3.03 0.71
C VAL A 118 -13.04 4.00 1.36
N SER A 119 -12.61 4.77 2.37
CA SER A 119 -13.46 5.79 3.00
C SER A 119 -13.91 6.87 2.02
N LYS A 120 -13.02 7.32 1.12
CA LYS A 120 -13.39 8.29 0.06
C LYS A 120 -14.37 7.70 -0.94
N TYR A 121 -14.12 6.48 -1.39
CA TYR A 121 -15.05 5.79 -2.29
C TYR A 121 -16.45 5.66 -1.71
N LEU A 122 -16.59 5.26 -0.44
CA LEU A 122 -17.91 5.12 0.20
C LEU A 122 -18.66 6.46 0.30
N LYS A 123 -17.95 7.56 0.55
CA LYS A 123 -18.55 8.91 0.59
C LYS A 123 -19.01 9.43 -0.77
N GLU A 124 -18.41 8.97 -1.87
CA GLU A 124 -18.83 9.34 -3.23
C GLU A 124 -20.02 8.53 -3.73
N VAL A 125 -20.33 7.39 -3.08
CA VAL A 125 -21.45 6.51 -3.42
C VAL A 125 -22.72 6.86 -2.63
N GLU A 126 -22.61 7.64 -1.55
CA GLU A 126 -23.72 8.30 -0.85
C GLU A 126 -24.23 9.54 -1.61
#